data_AF-A0A2E0CSY1-F1
#
_entry.id   AF-A0A2E0CSY1-F1
#
_cell.length_a   1.000
_cell.length_b   1.000
_cell.length_c   1.000
_cell.angle_alpha   90.00
_cell.angle_beta   90.00
_cell.angle_gamma   90.00
#
_symmetry.space_group_name_H-M   'P 1'
#
loop_
_entity.id
_entity.type
_entity.pdbx_description
1 polymer ?
#
loop_
_entity_poly.entity_id
_entity_poly.type
_entity_poly.pdbx_seq_one_letter_code
_entity_poly.pdbx_strand_id
1 'polypeptide(L)'
;MIESKYPQIPDESIDNRLSSQYINLLSERLGGSVIACSDEWFAESHNLIKSGRGIYKEGHFVSTGQWMDGWETRRSFGRDQHKSEAEHSDWCILRLGIRGVISGFDIDTNHFRGNAPQFASVEAANAINDVDTSTKWTTILPKSPLRSDRQNLFDCDNNRCWTHVRLKIYPDGGVARFRVYGTASVNPDHYVNGELVELSSVLNGGLGISASDSFFSSPVNLIMPGRGTNMGDGWETKRRRDAFNDWAIIKLGIPGNILKVIVDTNHFKGNYPDRMSLEAASLEAEEKPSAETAWQTVLSERPIFAHRQHVFIKEIETSSADEFNHVRVNIFPDGGLSRVKIIGKPNWKLLS
;
A
#
# COMPACT_ATOMS: atom_id res chain seq x y z
N MET A 1 -19.34 -25.23 26.73
CA MET A 1 -18.23 -25.48 25.81
C MET A 1 -17.16 -24.45 26.11
N ILE A 2 -15.95 -24.90 26.41
CA ILE A 2 -14.86 -24.08 26.97
C ILE A 2 -14.19 -23.34 25.80
N GLU A 3 -14.33 -22.02 25.75
CA GLU A 3 -13.57 -21.16 24.84
C GLU A 3 -12.08 -21.30 25.16
N SER A 4 -11.27 -21.65 24.15
CA SER A 4 -9.83 -21.73 24.32
C SER A 4 -9.25 -20.31 24.46
N LYS A 5 -8.94 -19.92 25.69
CA LYS A 5 -8.06 -18.78 26.01
C LYS A 5 -6.62 -19.13 25.66
N TYR A 6 -6.29 -19.18 24.38
CA TYR A 6 -4.90 -18.98 23.95
C TYR A 6 -4.72 -17.49 23.69
N PRO A 7 -3.76 -16.81 24.34
CA PRO A 7 -3.37 -15.48 23.87
C PRO A 7 -2.89 -15.63 22.43
N GLN A 8 -3.57 -14.98 21.49
CA GLN A 8 -3.07 -14.79 20.13
C GLN A 8 -1.73 -14.06 20.28
N ILE A 9 -0.63 -14.79 20.11
CA ILE A 9 0.68 -14.17 19.92
C ILE A 9 0.53 -13.35 18.63
N PRO A 10 0.75 -12.02 18.66
CA PRO A 10 0.65 -11.22 17.45
C PRO A 10 1.55 -11.85 16.39
N ASP A 11 0.99 -12.14 15.23
CA ASP A 11 1.78 -12.61 14.11
C ASP A 11 2.74 -11.49 13.69
N GLU A 12 3.98 -11.54 14.17
CA GLU A 12 5.06 -10.60 13.79
C GLU A 12 5.41 -10.72 12.28
N SER A 13 4.77 -11.62 11.53
CA SER A 13 4.98 -11.77 10.09
C SER A 13 4.21 -10.78 9.22
N ILE A 14 3.30 -9.97 9.79
CA ILE A 14 2.54 -8.94 9.06
C ILE A 14 2.60 -7.62 9.83
N ASP A 15 3.10 -6.57 9.18
CA ASP A 15 3.09 -5.21 9.71
C ASP A 15 1.65 -4.70 9.75
N ASN A 16 0.99 -4.81 10.91
CA ASN A 16 -0.33 -4.24 11.13
C ASN A 16 -0.28 -2.80 11.67
N ARG A 17 0.92 -2.25 11.90
CA ARG A 17 1.08 -0.94 12.54
C ARG A 17 1.08 0.18 11.52
N LEU A 18 1.92 0.08 10.48
CA LEU A 18 2.00 1.10 9.44
C LEU A 18 1.07 0.78 8.26
N SER A 19 1.02 -0.48 7.81
CA SER A 19 0.21 -0.85 6.63
C SER A 19 -1.31 -0.71 6.81
N SER A 20 -1.81 -0.68 8.05
CA SER A 20 -3.24 -0.45 8.35
C SER A 20 -3.64 1.03 8.32
N GLN A 21 -2.66 1.93 8.39
CA GLN A 21 -2.89 3.38 8.52
C GLN A 21 -2.39 4.15 7.29
N TYR A 22 -1.48 3.59 6.53
CA TYR A 22 -0.74 4.29 5.50
C TYR A 22 -0.58 3.46 4.23
N ILE A 23 -0.37 4.18 3.12
CA ILE A 23 -0.12 3.59 1.81
C ILE A 23 1.37 3.28 1.70
N ASN A 24 1.75 2.12 1.14
CA ASN A 24 3.12 1.91 0.70
C ASN A 24 3.39 2.73 -0.58
N LEU A 25 3.92 3.94 -0.41
CA LEU A 25 4.22 4.91 -1.48
C LEU A 25 5.24 4.38 -2.49
N LEU A 26 6.05 3.40 -2.10
CA LEU A 26 7.09 2.77 -2.93
C LEU A 26 6.59 1.53 -3.72
N SER A 27 5.31 1.15 -3.58
CA SER A 27 4.78 -0.05 -4.25
C SER A 27 4.96 -0.02 -5.77
N GLU A 28 5.48 -1.12 -6.34
CA GLU A 28 5.57 -1.30 -7.81
C GLU A 28 4.20 -1.18 -8.50
N ARG A 29 3.13 -1.61 -7.80
CA ARG A 29 1.74 -1.53 -8.29
C ARG A 29 1.24 -0.09 -8.42
N LEU A 30 1.96 0.86 -7.85
CA LEU A 30 1.70 2.30 -7.90
C LEU A 30 2.73 3.04 -8.77
N GLY A 31 3.62 2.32 -9.46
CA GLY A 31 4.69 2.89 -10.26
C GLY A 31 5.99 3.17 -9.49
N GLY A 32 6.12 2.67 -8.26
CA GLY A 32 7.38 2.67 -7.55
C GLY A 32 8.44 1.90 -8.34
N SER A 33 9.67 2.40 -8.36
CA SER A 33 10.73 1.83 -9.20
C SER A 33 12.11 1.99 -8.58
N VAL A 34 13.00 1.05 -8.88
CA VAL A 34 14.42 1.15 -8.59
C VAL A 34 15.07 1.97 -9.70
N ILE A 35 15.85 2.98 -9.33
CA ILE A 35 16.56 3.86 -10.28
C ILE A 35 18.00 3.40 -10.47
N ALA A 36 18.71 3.14 -9.36
CA ALA A 36 20.09 2.68 -9.36
C ALA A 36 20.46 2.11 -8.00
N CYS A 37 21.39 1.17 -7.96
CA CYS A 37 22.03 0.73 -6.72
C CYS A 37 23.54 0.58 -6.91
N SER A 38 24.28 0.48 -5.80
CA SER A 38 25.74 0.32 -5.81
C SER A 38 26.21 -1.05 -6.30
N ASP A 39 25.50 -2.12 -5.93
CA ASP A 39 25.81 -3.51 -6.26
C ASP A 39 24.53 -4.35 -6.25
N GLU A 40 24.49 -5.41 -7.07
CA GLU A 40 23.35 -6.35 -7.17
C GLU A 40 23.85 -7.78 -7.40
N TRP A 41 25.01 -8.14 -6.85
CA TRP A 41 25.70 -9.37 -7.24
C TRP A 41 24.95 -10.66 -6.94
N PHE A 42 24.37 -10.79 -5.74
CA PHE A 42 23.69 -12.03 -5.34
C PHE A 42 22.20 -11.99 -5.67
N ALA A 43 21.56 -10.83 -5.54
CA ALA A 43 20.14 -10.69 -5.87
C ALA A 43 19.75 -9.26 -6.28
N GLU A 44 18.84 -9.17 -7.26
CA GLU A 44 18.40 -7.93 -7.90
C GLU A 44 17.59 -7.03 -6.96
N SER A 45 17.89 -5.74 -6.99
CA SER A 45 17.24 -4.71 -6.17
C SER A 45 15.76 -4.51 -6.47
N HIS A 46 15.29 -4.85 -7.67
CA HIS A 46 13.87 -4.82 -8.01
C HIS A 46 13.04 -5.66 -7.03
N ASN A 47 13.61 -6.68 -6.39
CA ASN A 47 12.91 -7.47 -5.39
C ASN A 47 12.47 -6.63 -4.17
N LEU A 48 13.13 -5.51 -3.85
CA LEU A 48 12.80 -4.66 -2.72
C LEU A 48 11.34 -4.15 -2.76
N ILE A 49 10.86 -3.82 -3.95
CA ILE A 49 9.56 -3.16 -4.14
C ILE A 49 8.42 -4.14 -4.45
N LYS A 50 8.72 -5.43 -4.63
CA LYS A 50 7.74 -6.47 -4.97
C LYS A 50 6.66 -6.60 -3.92
N SER A 51 5.46 -7.00 -4.31
CA SER A 51 4.37 -7.30 -3.36
C SER A 51 4.68 -8.52 -2.45
N GLY A 52 4.06 -8.59 -1.27
CA GLY A 52 4.29 -9.65 -0.28
C GLY A 52 5.67 -9.60 0.38
N ARG A 53 5.97 -10.58 1.24
CA ARG A 53 7.30 -10.79 1.85
C ARG A 53 8.19 -11.61 0.93
N GLY A 54 9.51 -11.53 1.13
CA GLY A 54 10.45 -12.36 0.38
C GLY A 54 10.22 -13.84 0.64
N ILE A 55 10.31 -14.69 -0.39
CA ILE A 55 10.19 -16.14 -0.26
C ILE A 55 11.57 -16.82 -0.30
N TYR A 56 11.70 -17.94 0.41
CA TYR A 56 12.89 -18.80 0.34
C TYR A 56 12.60 -20.08 -0.42
N LYS A 57 13.52 -20.47 -1.31
CA LYS A 57 13.47 -21.73 -2.05
C LYS A 57 14.67 -22.58 -1.65
N GLU A 58 14.42 -23.54 -0.76
CA GLU A 58 15.45 -24.44 -0.27
C GLU A 58 16.11 -25.22 -1.41
N GLY A 59 17.45 -25.22 -1.44
CA GLY A 59 18.23 -25.92 -2.46
C GLY A 59 18.22 -25.28 -3.86
N HIS A 60 17.61 -24.10 -4.03
CA HIS A 60 17.57 -23.41 -5.31
C HIS A 60 18.79 -22.48 -5.46
N PHE A 61 19.85 -22.97 -6.10
CA PHE A 61 21.06 -22.21 -6.36
C PHE A 61 21.05 -21.61 -7.78
N VAL A 62 21.50 -20.37 -7.89
CA VAL A 62 21.84 -19.68 -9.13
C VAL A 62 23.36 -19.55 -9.26
N SER A 63 23.84 -19.05 -10.40
CA SER A 63 25.29 -18.95 -10.67
C SER A 63 26.10 -18.17 -9.62
N THR A 64 25.44 -17.28 -8.87
CA THR A 64 26.06 -16.44 -7.85
C THR A 64 25.90 -16.99 -6.42
N GLY A 65 25.11 -18.04 -6.20
CA GLY A 65 24.89 -18.61 -4.86
C GLY A 65 23.46 -19.12 -4.64
N GLN A 66 23.03 -19.19 -3.38
CA GLN A 66 21.63 -19.47 -3.04
C GLN A 66 20.75 -18.36 -3.62
N TRP A 67 19.68 -18.72 -4.32
CA TRP A 67 18.72 -17.74 -4.82
C TRP A 67 18.00 -17.08 -3.64
N MET A 68 17.95 -15.75 -3.65
CA MET A 68 17.30 -14.92 -2.63
C MET A 68 16.23 -14.03 -3.27
N ASP A 69 15.05 -13.97 -2.64
CA ASP A 69 13.99 -13.03 -3.01
C ASP A 69 14.15 -11.71 -2.24
N GLY A 70 15.17 -10.95 -2.64
CA GLY A 70 15.55 -9.68 -2.05
C GLY A 70 16.62 -8.98 -2.88
N TRP A 71 17.14 -7.88 -2.37
CA TRP A 71 18.38 -7.27 -2.82
C TRP A 71 19.52 -7.81 -1.98
N GLU A 72 20.62 -8.26 -2.59
CA GLU A 72 21.80 -8.73 -1.85
C GLU A 72 23.10 -8.36 -2.57
N THR A 73 23.99 -7.73 -1.82
CA THR A 73 25.25 -7.18 -2.33
C THR A 73 26.45 -8.08 -2.02
N ARG A 74 27.56 -7.89 -2.74
CA ARG A 74 28.83 -8.57 -2.43
C ARG A 74 29.28 -8.26 -1.00
N ARG A 75 29.96 -9.21 -0.39
CA ARG A 75 30.63 -8.99 0.90
C ARG A 75 31.67 -7.88 0.76
N SER A 76 31.69 -6.92 1.68
CA SER A 76 32.76 -5.94 1.76
C SER A 76 34.05 -6.61 2.22
N PHE A 77 35.06 -6.61 1.34
CA PHE A 77 36.42 -7.06 1.64
C PHE A 77 37.24 -5.90 2.26
N GLY A 78 38.33 -6.20 2.96
CA GLY A 78 39.24 -5.17 3.48
C GLY A 78 38.74 -4.40 4.71
N ARG A 79 37.78 -4.94 5.49
CA ARG A 79 37.15 -4.28 6.66
C ARG A 79 38.14 -3.66 7.67
N ASP A 80 39.35 -4.21 7.80
CA ASP A 80 40.40 -3.64 8.66
C ASP A 80 41.10 -2.40 8.07
N GLN A 81 41.12 -2.26 6.73
CA GLN A 81 41.69 -1.11 6.02
C GLN A 81 40.70 0.06 5.92
N HIS A 82 39.39 -0.23 5.99
CA HIS A 82 38.31 0.76 6.00
C HIS A 82 38.00 1.32 7.41
N LYS A 83 38.89 1.14 8.41
CA LYS A 83 38.68 1.67 9.78
C LYS A 83 38.55 3.20 9.85
N SER A 84 38.99 3.93 8.82
CA SER A 84 38.75 5.37 8.68
C SER A 84 37.45 5.72 7.94
N GLU A 85 36.83 4.77 7.25
CA GLU A 85 35.56 4.95 6.54
C GLU A 85 34.42 4.45 7.42
N ALA A 86 33.99 5.27 8.37
CA ALA A 86 32.74 5.08 9.12
C ALA A 86 31.47 5.03 8.23
N GLU A 87 31.64 5.13 6.91
CA GLU A 87 30.63 5.40 5.90
C GLU A 87 30.48 4.31 4.81
N HIS A 88 31.30 3.24 4.80
CA HIS A 88 31.14 2.18 3.80
C HIS A 88 29.72 1.59 3.88
N SER A 89 28.98 1.76 2.80
CA SER A 89 27.60 1.32 2.66
C SER A 89 27.29 1.03 1.21
N ASP A 90 26.51 -0.03 1.01
CA ASP A 90 25.75 -0.18 -0.21
C ASP A 90 24.49 0.65 -0.17
N TRP A 91 24.07 1.14 -1.32
CA TRP A 91 22.91 2.01 -1.45
C TRP A 91 22.04 1.61 -2.61
N CYS A 92 20.75 1.87 -2.47
CA CYS A 92 19.82 1.82 -3.57
C CYS A 92 18.87 3.03 -3.58
N ILE A 93 18.79 3.68 -4.73
CA ILE A 93 17.93 4.84 -5.02
C ILE A 93 16.64 4.33 -5.64
N LEU A 94 15.52 4.74 -5.07
CA LEU A 94 14.20 4.37 -5.53
C LEU A 94 13.29 5.59 -5.70
N ARG A 95 12.43 5.55 -6.71
CA ARG A 95 11.38 6.54 -6.94
C ARG A 95 10.08 6.02 -6.34
N LEU A 96 9.40 6.86 -5.58
CA LEU A 96 8.08 6.57 -5.05
C LEU A 96 7.06 6.56 -6.21
N GLY A 97 6.13 5.62 -6.18
CA GLY A 97 5.00 5.60 -7.10
C GLY A 97 4.01 6.72 -6.82
N ILE A 98 3.91 7.13 -5.55
CA ILE A 98 3.10 8.27 -5.11
C ILE A 98 3.99 9.24 -4.34
N ARG A 99 3.99 10.52 -4.76
CA ARG A 99 4.56 11.61 -3.97
C ARG A 99 3.77 11.76 -2.67
N GLY A 100 4.45 11.82 -1.53
CA GLY A 100 3.75 11.84 -0.25
C GLY A 100 4.60 12.25 0.94
N VAL A 101 3.94 12.45 2.07
CA VAL A 101 4.58 12.61 3.37
C VAL A 101 4.84 11.22 3.94
N ILE A 102 6.08 10.93 4.32
CA ILE A 102 6.49 9.62 4.81
C ILE A 102 6.28 9.57 6.32
N SER A 103 5.56 8.56 6.79
CA SER A 103 5.27 8.31 8.21
C SER A 103 6.11 7.17 8.79
N GLY A 104 6.66 6.29 7.95
CA GLY A 104 7.53 5.21 8.42
C GLY A 104 8.03 4.28 7.33
N PHE A 105 8.81 3.30 7.76
CA PHE A 105 9.48 2.33 6.89
C PHE A 105 9.31 0.91 7.43
N ASP A 106 9.33 -0.07 6.53
CA ASP A 106 9.67 -1.45 6.85
C ASP A 106 10.86 -1.89 6.01
N ILE A 107 11.97 -2.22 6.69
CA ILE A 107 13.17 -2.80 6.10
C ILE A 107 13.17 -4.30 6.45
N ASP A 108 12.42 -5.06 5.66
CA ASP A 108 12.20 -6.48 5.91
C ASP A 108 13.41 -7.29 5.45
N THR A 109 14.01 -8.02 6.39
CA THR A 109 15.17 -8.89 6.17
C THR A 109 14.76 -10.36 6.13
N ASN A 110 13.50 -10.67 5.82
CA ASN A 110 12.99 -12.04 5.73
C ASN A 110 13.95 -12.96 4.96
N HIS A 111 14.26 -14.11 5.54
CA HIS A 111 15.19 -15.13 5.05
C HIS A 111 16.68 -14.73 4.99
N PHE A 112 17.04 -13.47 5.24
CA PHE A 112 18.42 -13.05 5.45
C PHE A 112 18.84 -13.29 6.90
N ARG A 113 19.10 -14.55 7.26
CA ARG A 113 19.32 -15.00 8.65
C ARG A 113 20.70 -14.65 9.20
N GLY A 114 21.73 -14.82 8.37
CA GLY A 114 23.14 -14.58 8.75
C GLY A 114 23.83 -13.51 7.90
N ASN A 115 23.15 -13.03 6.85
CA ASN A 115 23.65 -12.09 5.84
C ASN A 115 22.77 -10.83 5.74
N ALA A 116 21.89 -10.57 6.72
CA ALA A 116 21.25 -9.27 6.83
C ALA A 116 22.29 -8.19 7.20
N PRO A 117 22.15 -6.96 6.70
CA PRO A 117 22.98 -5.85 7.12
C PRO A 117 22.79 -5.55 8.61
N GLN A 118 23.82 -5.01 9.26
CA GLN A 118 23.75 -4.69 10.69
C GLN A 118 22.96 -3.41 10.96
N PHE A 119 23.04 -2.45 10.03
CA PHE A 119 22.33 -1.17 10.12
C PHE A 119 21.78 -0.78 8.77
N ALA A 120 20.78 0.10 8.78
CA ALA A 120 20.36 0.85 7.61
C ALA A 120 20.07 2.30 7.95
N SER A 121 20.09 3.16 6.93
CA SER A 121 19.59 4.54 6.99
C SER A 121 18.78 4.83 5.73
N VAL A 122 17.93 5.85 5.79
CA VAL A 122 17.13 6.30 4.64
C VAL A 122 17.27 7.79 4.48
N GLU A 123 17.55 8.20 3.26
CA GLU A 123 17.50 9.59 2.83
C GLU A 123 16.36 9.78 1.83
N ALA A 124 15.86 11.00 1.71
CA ALA A 124 14.86 11.37 0.72
C ALA A 124 15.20 12.65 -0.02
N ALA A 125 14.64 12.76 -1.22
CA ALA A 125 14.81 13.90 -2.10
C ALA A 125 13.50 14.24 -2.83
N ASN A 126 13.42 15.51 -3.22
CA ASN A 126 12.43 16.01 -4.15
C ASN A 126 13.10 16.33 -5.48
N ALA A 127 12.68 15.65 -6.53
CA ALA A 127 13.11 15.91 -7.89
C ALA A 127 11.86 15.92 -8.80
N ILE A 128 11.83 16.85 -9.75
CA ILE A 128 10.75 16.92 -10.75
C ILE A 128 10.91 15.76 -11.76
N ASN A 129 12.17 15.48 -12.12
CA ASN A 129 12.57 14.36 -12.95
C ASN A 129 13.29 13.32 -12.09
N ASP A 130 14.09 12.46 -12.70
CA ASP A 130 14.97 11.55 -11.96
C ASP A 130 16.09 12.31 -11.25
N VAL A 131 16.66 11.66 -10.24
CA VAL A 131 17.76 12.21 -9.44
C VAL A 131 19.07 12.20 -10.21
N ASP A 132 19.94 13.14 -9.85
CA ASP A 132 21.28 13.32 -10.42
C ASP A 132 22.33 13.61 -9.33
N THR A 133 23.57 13.89 -9.74
CA THR A 133 24.68 14.19 -8.83
C THR A 133 24.49 15.48 -8.02
N SER A 134 23.59 16.37 -8.45
CA SER A 134 23.27 17.63 -7.76
C SER A 134 22.13 17.48 -6.75
N THR A 135 21.49 16.31 -6.71
CA THR A 135 20.33 16.04 -5.86
C THR A 135 20.66 16.17 -4.39
N LYS A 136 19.88 16.99 -3.69
CA LYS A 136 20.02 17.23 -2.25
C LYS A 136 19.24 16.18 -1.46
N TRP A 137 19.97 15.29 -0.83
CA TRP A 137 19.44 14.25 0.03
C TRP A 137 19.27 14.74 1.46
N THR A 138 18.13 14.43 2.07
CA THR A 138 17.84 14.69 3.48
C THR A 138 17.70 13.36 4.21
N THR A 139 18.49 13.12 5.26
CA THR A 139 18.33 11.94 6.10
C THR A 139 16.99 11.99 6.83
N ILE A 140 16.16 10.97 6.64
CA ILE A 140 14.83 10.84 7.25
C ILE A 140 14.66 9.57 8.08
N LEU A 141 15.63 8.64 7.99
CA LEU A 141 15.90 7.62 9.00
C LEU A 141 17.41 7.64 9.27
N PRO A 142 17.88 8.02 10.47
CA PRO A 142 19.31 7.93 10.81
C PRO A 142 19.79 6.48 10.76
N LYS A 143 21.10 6.26 10.87
CA LYS A 143 21.68 4.91 10.92
C LYS A 143 21.12 4.14 12.12
N SER A 144 20.26 3.18 11.85
CA SER A 144 19.50 2.41 12.83
C SER A 144 19.82 0.92 12.73
N PRO A 145 19.88 0.20 13.86
CA PRO A 145 20.20 -1.23 13.85
C PRO A 145 19.07 -2.03 13.19
N LEU A 146 19.45 -3.08 12.46
CA LEU A 146 18.52 -4.05 11.90
C LEU A 146 18.66 -5.39 12.63
N ARG A 147 17.55 -6.12 12.67
CA ARG A 147 17.51 -7.50 13.15
C ARG A 147 17.25 -8.40 11.95
N SER A 148 17.91 -9.55 11.91
CA SER A 148 17.83 -10.51 10.81
C SER A 148 16.52 -11.31 10.80
N ASP A 149 16.16 -11.79 9.61
CA ASP A 149 14.99 -12.67 9.36
C ASP A 149 13.65 -12.11 9.85
N ARG A 150 13.44 -10.80 9.70
CA ARG A 150 12.23 -10.13 10.18
C ARG A 150 12.01 -8.74 9.59
N GLN A 151 10.78 -8.27 9.79
CA GLN A 151 10.40 -6.87 9.58
C GLN A 151 11.11 -5.97 10.59
N ASN A 152 11.61 -4.84 10.09
CA ASN A 152 12.21 -3.78 10.90
C ASN A 152 11.44 -2.50 10.65
N LEU A 153 10.50 -2.21 11.55
CA LEU A 153 9.59 -1.07 11.45
C LEU A 153 10.21 0.17 12.10
N PHE A 154 10.23 1.27 11.37
CA PHE A 154 10.74 2.55 11.84
C PHE A 154 9.71 3.66 11.60
N ASP A 155 9.58 4.56 12.58
CA ASP A 155 8.78 5.77 12.41
C ASP A 155 9.62 6.87 11.74
N CYS A 156 8.95 7.72 10.98
CA CYS A 156 9.55 8.89 10.36
C CYS A 156 8.80 10.14 10.80
N ASP A 157 9.46 10.98 11.58
CA ASP A 157 8.93 12.30 11.96
C ASP A 157 9.45 13.35 10.98
N ASN A 158 8.84 13.40 9.79
CA ASN A 158 9.18 14.37 8.75
C ASN A 158 7.96 14.78 7.93
N ASN A 159 7.48 16.00 8.14
CA ASN A 159 6.27 16.51 7.49
C ASN A 159 6.47 17.03 6.06
N ARG A 160 7.65 16.80 5.43
CA ARG A 160 7.87 17.20 4.04
C ARG A 160 7.35 16.12 3.10
N CYS A 161 6.86 16.54 1.95
CA CYS A 161 6.55 15.63 0.86
C CYS A 161 7.83 15.21 0.15
N TRP A 162 7.91 13.95 -0.27
CA TRP A 162 9.07 13.36 -0.95
C TRP A 162 8.65 12.65 -2.24
N THR A 163 9.61 12.48 -3.16
CA THR A 163 9.41 11.78 -4.45
C THR A 163 10.36 10.61 -4.63
N HIS A 164 11.51 10.65 -3.97
CA HIS A 164 12.56 9.65 -4.06
C HIS A 164 13.11 9.34 -2.67
N VAL A 165 13.58 8.11 -2.50
CA VAL A 165 14.28 7.64 -1.31
C VAL A 165 15.59 6.95 -1.71
N ARG A 166 16.58 7.00 -0.81
CA ARG A 166 17.82 6.24 -0.92
C ARG A 166 17.97 5.41 0.34
N LEU A 167 17.81 4.09 0.19
CA LEU A 167 18.11 3.11 1.22
C LEU A 167 19.63 2.90 1.25
N LYS A 168 20.24 2.97 2.42
CA LYS A 168 21.65 2.62 2.63
C LYS A 168 21.73 1.48 3.64
N ILE A 169 22.50 0.45 3.35
CA ILE A 169 22.75 -0.69 4.24
C ILE A 169 24.23 -0.71 4.63
N TYR A 170 24.53 -1.13 5.87
CA TYR A 170 25.89 -1.06 6.41
C TYR A 170 26.36 -2.40 6.99
N PRO A 171 27.60 -2.82 6.68
CA PRO A 171 28.41 -2.37 5.53
C PRO A 171 27.89 -2.89 4.18
N ASP A 172 27.35 -4.11 4.20
CA ASP A 172 26.89 -4.92 3.08
C ASP A 172 25.78 -5.87 3.59
N GLY A 173 25.13 -6.60 2.69
CA GLY A 173 24.20 -7.68 3.05
C GLY A 173 22.96 -7.71 2.17
N GLY A 174 21.90 -8.32 2.70
CA GLY A 174 20.63 -8.43 1.97
C GLY A 174 19.38 -7.98 2.71
N VAL A 175 18.44 -7.44 1.94
CA VAL A 175 17.12 -6.93 2.36
C VAL A 175 16.07 -7.52 1.43
N ALA A 176 15.05 -8.18 2.00
CA ALA A 176 14.00 -8.84 1.23
C ALA A 176 13.02 -7.84 0.62
N ARG A 177 12.53 -6.89 1.42
CA ARG A 177 11.58 -5.85 0.99
C ARG A 177 11.90 -4.53 1.65
N PHE A 178 11.61 -3.45 0.92
CA PHE A 178 11.61 -2.10 1.45
C PHE A 178 10.24 -1.46 1.22
N ARG A 179 9.58 -1.08 2.31
CA ARG A 179 8.30 -0.37 2.28
C ARG A 179 8.49 1.04 2.80
N VAL A 180 7.85 1.99 2.13
CA VAL A 180 7.82 3.39 2.54
C VAL A 180 6.36 3.75 2.75
N TYR A 181 5.96 3.84 4.01
CA TYR A 181 4.59 4.09 4.41
C TYR A 181 4.35 5.58 4.60
N GLY A 182 3.26 6.08 4.03
CA GLY A 182 2.88 7.48 4.20
C GLY A 182 1.53 7.83 3.60
N THR A 183 1.26 9.12 3.53
CA THR A 183 0.05 9.69 2.93
C THR A 183 0.39 10.34 1.60
N ALA A 184 -0.51 10.18 0.62
CA ALA A 184 -0.36 10.82 -0.68
C ALA A 184 -0.46 12.34 -0.54
N SER A 185 0.38 13.08 -1.26
CA SER A 185 0.28 14.53 -1.39
C SER A 185 -0.37 14.85 -2.73
N VAL A 186 -1.65 15.20 -2.67
CA VAL A 186 -2.43 15.58 -3.85
C VAL A 186 -2.25 17.07 -4.10
N ASN A 187 -1.92 17.44 -5.35
CA ASN A 187 -1.85 18.83 -5.78
C ASN A 187 -3.10 19.18 -6.60
N PRO A 188 -4.00 20.06 -6.10
CA PRO A 188 -5.18 20.50 -6.85
C PRO A 188 -4.84 21.13 -8.22
N ASP A 189 -3.67 21.74 -8.36
CA ASP A 189 -3.23 22.37 -9.63
C ASP A 189 -2.99 21.37 -10.76
N HIS A 190 -2.97 20.06 -10.47
CA HIS A 190 -2.89 19.01 -11.49
C HIS A 190 -4.24 18.68 -12.14
N TYR A 191 -5.33 19.29 -11.66
CA TYR A 191 -6.70 19.03 -12.13
C TYR A 191 -7.32 20.26 -12.78
N VAL A 192 -8.19 20.03 -13.77
CA VAL A 192 -8.94 21.11 -14.41
C VAL A 192 -10.15 21.49 -13.55
N ASN A 193 -10.47 22.78 -13.48
CA ASN A 193 -11.66 23.23 -12.76
C ASN A 193 -12.94 22.56 -13.29
N GLY A 194 -13.69 21.91 -12.40
CA GLY A 194 -14.91 21.16 -12.74
C GLY A 194 -14.67 19.73 -13.25
N GLU A 195 -13.43 19.27 -13.32
CA GLU A 195 -13.08 17.89 -13.65
C GLU A 195 -13.67 16.91 -12.62
N LEU A 196 -14.18 15.79 -13.11
CA LEU A 196 -14.59 14.68 -12.25
C LEU A 196 -13.36 13.86 -11.89
N VAL A 197 -13.11 13.71 -10.59
CA VAL A 197 -11.94 13.02 -10.05
C VAL A 197 -12.35 11.70 -9.42
N GLU A 198 -11.51 10.68 -9.54
CA GLU A 198 -11.66 9.44 -8.75
C GLU A 198 -11.25 9.71 -7.29
N LEU A 199 -12.25 10.02 -6.47
CA LEU A 199 -12.13 10.37 -5.05
C LEU A 199 -11.60 9.19 -4.22
N SER A 200 -11.93 7.96 -4.60
CA SER A 200 -11.47 6.75 -3.90
C SER A 200 -10.04 6.35 -4.23
N SER A 201 -9.42 6.91 -5.27
CA SER A 201 -8.14 6.44 -5.80
C SER A 201 -7.04 6.47 -4.74
N VAL A 202 -6.29 5.37 -4.63
CA VAL A 202 -5.10 5.31 -3.77
C VAL A 202 -4.03 6.34 -4.20
N LEU A 203 -3.95 6.66 -5.51
CA LEU A 203 -3.06 7.71 -6.03
C LEU A 203 -3.42 9.10 -5.48
N ASN A 204 -4.67 9.27 -5.07
CA ASN A 204 -5.19 10.47 -4.44
C ASN A 204 -5.23 10.39 -2.91
N GLY A 205 -4.64 9.35 -2.31
CA GLY A 205 -4.62 9.17 -0.85
C GLY A 205 -5.76 8.31 -0.30
N GLY A 206 -6.55 7.67 -1.17
CA GLY A 206 -7.58 6.72 -0.74
C GLY A 206 -6.99 5.56 0.05
N LEU A 207 -7.69 5.10 1.07
CA LEU A 207 -7.21 4.06 1.98
C LEU A 207 -8.31 3.05 2.31
N GLY A 208 -8.00 1.76 2.21
CA GLY A 208 -8.88 0.70 2.74
C GLY A 208 -8.71 0.61 4.26
N ILE A 209 -9.72 1.04 5.01
CA ILE A 209 -9.66 1.19 6.47
C ILE A 209 -9.90 -0.14 7.18
N SER A 210 -10.93 -0.86 6.75
CA SER A 210 -11.35 -2.11 7.37
C SER A 210 -12.24 -2.92 6.43
N ALA A 211 -12.37 -4.19 6.72
CA ALA A 211 -13.31 -5.09 6.05
C ALA A 211 -13.82 -6.14 7.03
N SER A 212 -14.98 -6.72 6.74
CA SER A 212 -15.55 -7.85 7.51
C SER A 212 -14.65 -9.09 7.43
N ASP A 213 -14.02 -9.31 6.29
CA ASP A 213 -13.06 -10.38 6.03
C ASP A 213 -11.96 -9.88 5.08
N SER A 214 -10.72 -10.21 5.39
CA SER A 214 -9.54 -9.93 4.55
C SER A 214 -8.69 -11.18 4.36
N PHE A 215 -9.32 -12.36 4.39
CA PHE A 215 -8.60 -13.62 4.44
C PHE A 215 -7.75 -13.88 3.21
N PHE A 216 -8.28 -13.57 2.02
CA PHE A 216 -7.56 -13.78 0.76
C PHE A 216 -6.82 -12.52 0.29
N SER A 217 -7.30 -11.33 0.60
CA SER A 217 -6.73 -10.06 0.10
C SER A 217 -7.21 -8.84 0.89
N SER A 218 -6.42 -7.76 0.83
CA SER A 218 -6.71 -6.50 1.51
C SER A 218 -7.76 -5.67 0.74
N PRO A 219 -8.68 -4.95 1.45
CA PRO A 219 -9.64 -4.05 0.83
C PRO A 219 -9.00 -2.90 0.05
N VAL A 220 -7.71 -2.59 0.27
CA VAL A 220 -6.97 -1.60 -0.52
C VAL A 220 -6.95 -1.94 -2.01
N ASN A 221 -7.04 -3.24 -2.37
CA ASN A 221 -7.08 -3.68 -3.76
C ASN A 221 -8.27 -3.08 -4.54
N LEU A 222 -9.37 -2.76 -3.87
CA LEU A 222 -10.55 -2.15 -4.50
C LEU A 222 -10.26 -0.79 -5.14
N ILE A 223 -9.26 -0.06 -4.64
CA ILE A 223 -8.95 1.32 -5.04
C ILE A 223 -7.60 1.45 -5.75
N MET A 224 -6.99 0.32 -6.12
CA MET A 224 -5.74 0.31 -6.88
C MET A 224 -5.95 0.73 -8.34
N PRO A 225 -4.92 1.23 -9.03
CA PRO A 225 -5.01 1.55 -10.45
C PRO A 225 -5.39 0.34 -11.33
N GLY A 226 -5.83 0.64 -12.54
CA GLY A 226 -6.21 -0.38 -13.53
C GLY A 226 -7.48 -1.15 -13.17
N ARG A 227 -7.55 -2.41 -13.64
CA ARG A 227 -8.69 -3.33 -13.43
C ARG A 227 -8.29 -4.65 -12.77
N GLY A 228 -7.10 -4.71 -12.17
CA GLY A 228 -6.52 -5.94 -11.67
C GLY A 228 -5.99 -6.89 -12.76
N THR A 229 -4.86 -7.52 -12.48
CA THR A 229 -4.17 -8.46 -13.37
C THR A 229 -4.70 -9.89 -13.28
N ASN A 230 -5.21 -10.27 -12.11
CA ASN A 230 -5.84 -11.56 -11.81
C ASN A 230 -6.76 -11.41 -10.57
N MET A 231 -7.34 -12.50 -10.06
CA MET A 231 -8.21 -12.47 -8.88
C MET A 231 -7.50 -12.03 -7.58
N GLY A 232 -6.24 -12.38 -7.39
CA GLY A 232 -5.45 -11.97 -6.22
C GLY A 232 -5.13 -10.46 -6.17
N ASP A 233 -5.38 -9.76 -7.27
CA ASP A 233 -5.30 -8.30 -7.39
C ASP A 233 -6.65 -7.62 -7.02
N GLY A 234 -7.68 -8.38 -6.63
CA GLY A 234 -8.96 -7.88 -6.11
C GLY A 234 -9.09 -8.01 -4.60
N TRP A 235 -10.28 -7.71 -4.07
CA TRP A 235 -10.69 -8.08 -2.71
C TRP A 235 -11.64 -9.28 -2.81
N GLU A 236 -11.34 -10.36 -2.09
CA GLU A 236 -12.11 -11.60 -2.04
C GLU A 236 -12.28 -12.06 -0.59
N THR A 237 -13.51 -12.46 -0.25
CA THR A 237 -13.86 -12.96 1.08
C THR A 237 -14.13 -14.47 1.08
N LYS A 238 -14.18 -15.05 2.27
CA LYS A 238 -14.60 -16.45 2.43
C LYS A 238 -16.08 -16.61 2.07
N ARG A 239 -16.43 -17.79 1.56
CA ARG A 239 -17.83 -18.19 1.40
C ARG A 239 -18.55 -18.16 2.75
N ARG A 240 -19.65 -17.42 2.81
CA ARG A 240 -20.51 -17.32 3.98
C ARG A 240 -21.65 -18.34 3.91
N ARG A 241 -22.17 -18.66 5.09
CA ARG A 241 -23.30 -19.58 5.31
C ARG A 241 -24.34 -18.99 6.27
N ASP A 242 -24.04 -17.82 6.84
CA ASP A 242 -24.94 -17.07 7.73
C ASP A 242 -25.81 -16.10 6.90
N ALA A 243 -26.66 -15.34 7.59
CA ALA A 243 -27.56 -14.37 6.95
C ALA A 243 -26.94 -12.96 6.81
N PHE A 244 -25.67 -12.81 7.14
CA PHE A 244 -24.97 -11.53 7.07
C PHE A 244 -24.34 -11.31 5.69
N ASN A 245 -23.73 -10.15 5.49
CA ASN A 245 -23.03 -9.77 4.28
C ASN A 245 -21.58 -9.40 4.58
N ASP A 246 -20.73 -9.42 3.55
CA ASP A 246 -19.39 -8.84 3.64
C ASP A 246 -19.37 -7.37 3.26
N TRP A 247 -18.44 -6.64 3.87
CA TRP A 247 -18.29 -5.21 3.65
C TRP A 247 -16.82 -4.78 3.72
N ALA A 248 -16.51 -3.68 3.02
CA ALA A 248 -15.23 -2.98 3.09
C ALA A 248 -15.46 -1.48 3.22
N ILE A 249 -14.72 -0.83 4.12
CA ILE A 249 -14.76 0.61 4.34
C ILE A 249 -13.51 1.24 3.72
N ILE A 250 -13.74 2.26 2.91
CA ILE A 250 -12.72 3.01 2.21
C ILE A 250 -12.82 4.47 2.65
N LYS A 251 -11.70 5.04 3.10
CA LYS A 251 -11.54 6.49 3.21
C LYS A 251 -11.21 7.04 1.82
N LEU A 252 -11.97 8.03 1.36
CA LEU A 252 -11.70 8.73 0.12
C LEU A 252 -10.41 9.54 0.27
N GLY A 253 -9.59 9.53 -0.78
CA GLY A 253 -8.36 10.32 -0.82
C GLY A 253 -8.63 11.80 -0.92
N ILE A 254 -9.71 12.17 -1.61
CA ILE A 254 -10.21 13.53 -1.70
C ILE A 254 -11.70 13.50 -1.32
N PRO A 255 -12.14 14.25 -0.30
CA PRO A 255 -13.57 14.40 0.00
C PRO A 255 -14.31 15.02 -1.18
N GLY A 256 -15.58 14.71 -1.34
CA GLY A 256 -16.37 15.22 -2.45
C GLY A 256 -17.77 14.65 -2.51
N ASN A 257 -18.55 15.15 -3.47
CA ASN A 257 -19.82 14.52 -3.83
C ASN A 257 -19.59 13.26 -4.70
N ILE A 258 -20.60 12.40 -4.79
CA ILE A 258 -20.53 11.17 -5.60
C ILE A 258 -21.46 11.32 -6.80
N LEU A 259 -20.89 11.30 -8.01
CA LEU A 259 -21.64 11.50 -9.27
C LEU A 259 -21.58 10.31 -10.21
N LYS A 260 -20.62 9.41 -10.00
CA LYS A 260 -20.46 8.17 -10.76
C LYS A 260 -19.78 7.12 -9.87
N VAL A 261 -20.30 5.91 -9.92
CA VAL A 261 -19.70 4.74 -9.27
C VAL A 261 -19.39 3.69 -10.34
N ILE A 262 -18.19 3.13 -10.30
CA ILE A 262 -17.83 1.97 -11.13
C ILE A 262 -17.49 0.80 -10.21
N VAL A 263 -18.23 -0.30 -10.34
CA VAL A 263 -17.93 -1.56 -9.64
C VAL A 263 -17.49 -2.59 -10.66
N ASP A 264 -16.27 -3.09 -10.52
CA ASP A 264 -15.64 -4.02 -11.45
C ASP A 264 -15.49 -5.39 -10.80
N THR A 265 -16.04 -6.41 -11.45
CA THR A 265 -15.88 -7.83 -11.07
C THR A 265 -14.83 -8.52 -11.95
N ASN A 266 -13.90 -7.76 -12.54
CA ASN A 266 -12.84 -8.33 -13.38
C ASN A 266 -12.15 -9.53 -12.70
N HIS A 267 -11.85 -10.56 -13.48
CA HIS A 267 -11.40 -11.90 -13.05
C HIS A 267 -12.33 -12.73 -12.13
N PHE A 268 -13.32 -12.14 -11.45
CA PHE A 268 -14.31 -12.87 -10.65
C PHE A 268 -15.42 -13.43 -11.55
N LYS A 269 -15.25 -14.69 -11.97
CA LYS A 269 -16.12 -15.36 -12.96
C LYS A 269 -17.20 -16.24 -12.31
N GLY A 270 -16.83 -16.93 -11.22
CA GLY A 270 -17.72 -17.86 -10.51
C GLY A 270 -17.91 -17.53 -9.03
N ASN A 271 -17.21 -16.52 -8.53
CA ASN A 271 -17.19 -16.08 -7.14
C ASN A 271 -17.32 -14.54 -7.04
N TYR A 272 -18.01 -13.93 -8.02
CA TYR A 272 -18.47 -12.55 -7.87
C TYR A 272 -19.69 -12.54 -6.93
N PRO A 273 -19.96 -11.43 -6.21
CA PRO A 273 -21.15 -11.34 -5.37
C PRO A 273 -22.43 -11.34 -6.20
N ASP A 274 -23.51 -11.90 -5.68
CA ASP A 274 -24.82 -11.83 -6.36
C ASP A 274 -25.31 -10.38 -6.40
N ARG A 275 -25.19 -9.68 -5.28
CA ARG A 275 -25.65 -8.29 -5.12
C ARG A 275 -24.64 -7.42 -4.39
N MET A 276 -24.82 -6.11 -4.52
CA MET A 276 -24.06 -5.12 -3.77
C MET A 276 -24.91 -3.90 -3.41
N SER A 277 -24.51 -3.18 -2.36
CA SER A 277 -24.97 -1.82 -2.05
C SER A 277 -23.77 -0.93 -1.72
N LEU A 278 -23.95 0.39 -1.84
CA LEU A 278 -22.92 1.37 -1.50
C LEU A 278 -23.52 2.43 -0.59
N GLU A 279 -22.81 2.73 0.49
CA GLU A 279 -23.15 3.81 1.41
C GLU A 279 -21.96 4.76 1.56
N ALA A 280 -22.22 5.98 2.00
CA ALA A 280 -21.21 7.00 2.24
C ALA A 280 -21.47 7.76 3.54
N ALA A 281 -20.40 8.31 4.12
CA ALA A 281 -20.46 9.11 5.34
C ALA A 281 -19.45 10.26 5.26
N SER A 282 -19.76 11.34 5.99
CA SER A 282 -18.83 12.42 6.30
C SER A 282 -18.48 12.34 7.78
N LEU A 283 -17.25 11.98 8.08
CA LEU A 283 -16.71 11.91 9.44
C LEU A 283 -15.84 13.14 9.73
N GLU A 284 -15.75 13.53 11.00
CA GLU A 284 -14.86 14.60 11.41
C GLU A 284 -13.37 14.16 11.29
N ALA A 285 -12.46 15.14 11.33
CA ALA A 285 -11.03 14.84 11.33
C ALA A 285 -10.67 13.91 12.50
N GLU A 286 -9.86 12.88 12.23
CA GLU A 286 -9.42 11.83 13.18
C GLU A 286 -10.49 10.83 13.63
N GLU A 287 -11.77 11.06 13.34
CA GLU A 287 -12.84 10.12 13.64
C GLU A 287 -12.70 8.83 12.81
N LYS A 288 -12.84 7.67 13.47
CA LYS A 288 -12.82 6.36 12.81
C LYS A 288 -14.24 5.84 12.62
N PRO A 289 -14.55 5.20 11.48
CA PRO A 289 -15.82 4.51 11.29
C PRO A 289 -16.12 3.52 12.41
N SER A 290 -17.34 3.52 12.90
CA SER A 290 -17.83 2.65 13.97
C SER A 290 -19.18 2.03 13.59
N ALA A 291 -19.74 1.20 14.48
CA ALA A 291 -21.08 0.67 14.31
C ALA A 291 -22.17 1.76 14.35
N GLU A 292 -21.88 2.92 14.94
CA GLU A 292 -22.79 4.05 15.10
C GLU A 292 -22.67 5.08 13.98
N THR A 293 -21.70 4.90 13.06
CA THR A 293 -21.53 5.81 11.93
C THR A 293 -22.83 5.94 11.12
N ALA A 294 -23.28 7.17 10.93
CA ALA A 294 -24.46 7.49 10.13
C ALA A 294 -24.16 7.38 8.63
N TRP A 295 -24.40 6.19 8.08
CA TRP A 295 -24.23 5.90 6.66
C TRP A 295 -25.45 6.33 5.84
N GLN A 296 -25.22 7.08 4.77
CA GLN A 296 -26.23 7.45 3.77
C GLN A 296 -26.14 6.51 2.57
N THR A 297 -27.28 5.98 2.11
CA THR A 297 -27.33 5.12 0.92
C THR A 297 -26.96 5.91 -0.33
N VAL A 298 -25.92 5.46 -1.03
CA VAL A 298 -25.50 5.96 -2.35
C VAL A 298 -26.13 5.10 -3.44
N LEU A 299 -26.10 3.79 -3.28
CA LEU A 299 -26.71 2.81 -4.18
C LEU A 299 -27.43 1.75 -3.34
N SER A 300 -28.75 1.66 -3.50
CA SER A 300 -29.56 0.55 -2.96
C SER A 300 -29.11 -0.82 -3.49
N GLU A 301 -29.40 -1.87 -2.71
CA GLU A 301 -28.98 -3.24 -3.00
C GLU A 301 -29.46 -3.73 -4.38
N ARG A 302 -28.53 -4.14 -5.23
CA ARG A 302 -28.81 -4.49 -6.63
C ARG A 302 -27.91 -5.60 -7.15
N PRO A 303 -28.36 -6.35 -8.18
CA PRO A 303 -27.56 -7.39 -8.78
C PRO A 303 -26.34 -6.83 -9.51
N ILE A 304 -25.25 -7.57 -9.46
CA ILE A 304 -24.07 -7.41 -10.30
C ILE A 304 -23.75 -8.75 -10.98
N PHE A 305 -22.80 -8.74 -11.90
CA PHE A 305 -22.54 -9.86 -12.77
C PHE A 305 -21.06 -10.18 -12.89
N ALA A 306 -20.77 -11.42 -13.28
CA ALA A 306 -19.41 -11.90 -13.51
C ALA A 306 -18.61 -11.02 -14.48
N HIS A 307 -17.33 -10.82 -14.14
CA HIS A 307 -16.27 -10.40 -15.06
C HIS A 307 -16.56 -9.14 -15.89
N ARG A 308 -17.15 -8.10 -15.30
CA ARG A 308 -17.49 -6.86 -16.02
C ARG A 308 -17.47 -5.62 -15.13
N GLN A 309 -17.46 -4.46 -15.78
CA GLN A 309 -17.71 -3.18 -15.14
C GLN A 309 -19.21 -2.87 -15.09
N HIS A 310 -19.65 -2.43 -13.93
CA HIS A 310 -20.98 -1.89 -13.68
C HIS A 310 -20.82 -0.41 -13.44
N VAL A 311 -21.44 0.42 -14.28
CA VAL A 311 -21.34 1.88 -14.20
C VAL A 311 -22.68 2.42 -13.74
N PHE A 312 -22.69 3.09 -12.60
CA PHE A 312 -23.87 3.71 -12.02
C PHE A 312 -23.73 5.22 -12.03
N ILE A 313 -24.76 5.90 -12.52
CA ILE A 313 -24.83 7.38 -12.60
C ILE A 313 -26.23 7.83 -12.21
N LYS A 314 -27.25 7.32 -12.91
CA LYS A 314 -28.65 7.71 -12.69
C LYS A 314 -29.25 7.06 -11.44
N GLU A 315 -28.63 5.99 -11.00
CA GLU A 315 -29.08 5.16 -9.89
C GLU A 315 -28.46 5.58 -8.55
N ILE A 316 -27.65 6.66 -8.55
CA ILE A 316 -27.11 7.27 -7.35
C ILE A 316 -28.24 8.03 -6.65
N GLU A 317 -28.42 7.75 -5.35
CA GLU A 317 -29.53 8.27 -4.55
C GLU A 317 -29.16 9.55 -3.76
N THR A 318 -27.88 9.83 -3.58
CA THR A 318 -27.36 11.03 -2.91
C THR A 318 -27.50 12.28 -3.78
N SER A 319 -27.65 13.44 -3.15
CA SER A 319 -27.68 14.74 -3.83
C SER A 319 -26.29 15.18 -4.26
N SER A 320 -26.19 16.00 -5.31
CA SER A 320 -24.93 16.63 -5.71
C SER A 320 -24.40 17.66 -4.70
N ALA A 321 -25.19 18.01 -3.69
CA ALA A 321 -24.80 18.88 -2.58
C ALA A 321 -24.24 18.10 -1.38
N ASP A 322 -24.42 16.77 -1.36
CA ASP A 322 -23.91 15.92 -0.28
C ASP A 322 -22.40 15.70 -0.47
N GLU A 323 -21.65 15.85 0.61
CA GLU A 323 -20.19 15.74 0.63
C GLU A 323 -19.79 14.57 1.54
N PHE A 324 -18.90 13.71 1.06
CA PHE A 324 -18.48 12.50 1.78
C PHE A 324 -16.97 12.37 1.81
N ASN A 325 -16.45 11.68 2.84
CA ASN A 325 -15.04 11.33 2.95
C ASN A 325 -14.80 9.83 3.24
N HIS A 326 -15.88 9.06 3.44
CA HIS A 326 -15.82 7.61 3.56
C HIS A 326 -16.93 6.95 2.76
N VAL A 327 -16.67 5.73 2.29
CA VAL A 327 -17.67 4.84 1.68
C VAL A 327 -17.61 3.45 2.29
N ARG A 328 -18.75 2.80 2.39
CA ARG A 328 -18.89 1.38 2.76
C ARG A 328 -19.46 0.62 1.56
N VAL A 329 -18.65 -0.30 1.04
CA VAL A 329 -19.04 -1.23 -0.01
C VAL A 329 -19.58 -2.47 0.65
N ASN A 330 -20.81 -2.85 0.36
CA ASN A 330 -21.43 -4.09 0.84
C ASN A 330 -21.60 -5.06 -0.33
N ILE A 331 -21.24 -6.32 -0.12
CA ILE A 331 -21.43 -7.42 -1.07
C ILE A 331 -22.26 -8.53 -0.42
N PHE A 332 -23.19 -9.11 -1.17
CA PHE A 332 -24.17 -10.04 -0.63
C PHE A 332 -24.15 -11.39 -1.37
N PRO A 333 -24.12 -12.52 -0.64
CA PRO A 333 -23.71 -12.62 0.78
C PRO A 333 -22.20 -12.42 0.97
N ASP A 334 -21.41 -12.78 -0.05
CA ASP A 334 -19.95 -12.80 -0.08
C ASP A 334 -19.46 -12.78 -1.54
N GLY A 335 -18.15 -12.85 -1.74
CA GLY A 335 -17.54 -12.99 -3.07
C GLY A 335 -16.34 -12.08 -3.25
N GLY A 336 -16.06 -11.71 -4.49
CA GLY A 336 -14.94 -10.83 -4.80
C GLY A 336 -15.21 -9.74 -5.82
N LEU A 337 -14.61 -8.58 -5.56
CA LEU A 337 -14.62 -7.42 -6.42
C LEU A 337 -13.19 -7.09 -6.84
N SER A 338 -13.01 -6.70 -8.09
CA SER A 338 -11.73 -6.21 -8.57
C SER A 338 -11.50 -4.77 -8.14
N ARG A 339 -12.43 -3.87 -8.48
CA ARG A 339 -12.31 -2.42 -8.21
C ARG A 339 -13.64 -1.80 -7.84
N VAL A 340 -13.57 -0.76 -7.02
CA VAL A 340 -14.65 0.18 -6.76
C VAL A 340 -14.11 1.59 -6.93
N LYS A 341 -14.63 2.32 -7.92
CA LYS A 341 -14.24 3.69 -8.22
C LYS A 341 -15.36 4.64 -7.87
N ILE A 342 -15.08 5.55 -6.95
CA ILE A 342 -15.97 6.64 -6.56
C ILE A 342 -15.51 7.89 -7.28
N ILE A 343 -16.35 8.42 -8.16
CA ILE A 343 -16.01 9.53 -9.04
C ILE A 343 -16.99 10.68 -8.80
N GLY A 344 -16.46 11.89 -8.65
CA GLY A 344 -17.28 13.07 -8.40
C GLY A 344 -16.49 14.36 -8.42
N LYS A 345 -17.08 15.44 -7.92
CA LYS A 345 -16.42 16.73 -7.79
C LYS A 345 -15.64 16.76 -6.48
N PRO A 346 -14.33 17.00 -6.52
CA PRO A 346 -13.52 17.09 -5.32
C PRO A 346 -13.83 18.38 -4.55
N ASN A 347 -13.88 18.27 -3.23
CA ASN A 347 -13.94 19.38 -2.31
C ASN A 347 -12.56 19.64 -1.72
N TRP A 348 -11.78 20.45 -2.44
CA TRP A 348 -10.39 20.77 -2.07
C TRP A 348 -10.24 21.47 -0.72
N LYS A 349 -11.31 22.06 -0.17
CA LYS A 349 -11.28 22.74 1.14
C LYS A 349 -11.23 21.76 2.30
N LEU A 350 -11.68 20.52 2.09
CA LEU A 350 -11.70 19.47 3.11
C LEU A 350 -10.47 18.56 3.06
N LEU A 351 -9.54 18.82 2.15
CA LEU A 351 -8.31 18.03 1.96
C LEU A 351 -7.19 18.43 2.96
N SER A 352 -7.34 19.58 3.64
CA SER A 352 -6.30 20.21 4.47
C SER A 352 -5.96 19.46 5.75
#